data_AF-A0A822HUM7-F1
#
_entry.id   AF-A0A822HUM7-F1
#
_cell.length_a   1.000
_cell.length_b   1.000
_cell.length_c   1.000
_cell.angle_alpha   90.00
_cell.angle_beta   90.00
_cell.angle_gamma   90.00
#
_symmetry.space_group_name_H-M   'P 1'
#
loop_
_entity.id
_entity.type
_entity.pdbx_description
1 polymer ?
#
loop_
_entity_poly.entity_id
_entity_poly.type
_entity_poly.pdbx_seq_one_letter_code
_entity_poly.pdbx_strand_id
1 'polypeptide(L)'
;IDACQREIGQLTTRINQLTQLYMANQITNAQTVELVQIVERKYFAQLELDKLNAGKPHFQLSSRALTLFLLERNRRIKQIKQQ
;
A
#
# COMPACT_ATOMS: atom_id res chain seq x y z
N ILE A 1 -0.26 11.71 18.49
CA ILE A 1 -0.06 12.22 17.12
C ILE A 1 1.31 11.78 16.59
N ASP A 2 2.41 12.06 17.30
CA ASP A 2 3.78 11.69 16.87
C ASP A 2 4.01 10.20 16.64
N ALA A 3 3.46 9.33 17.50
CA ALA A 3 3.56 7.88 17.32
C ALA A 3 2.85 7.39 16.04
N CYS A 4 1.68 7.97 15.74
CA CYS A 4 0.90 7.68 14.54
C CYS A 4 1.63 8.16 13.27
N GLN A 5 2.25 9.35 13.32
CA GLN A 5 3.07 9.86 12.22
C GLN A 5 4.31 8.98 11.96
N ARG A 6 4.98 8.51 13.03
CA ARG A 6 6.11 7.57 12.89
C ARG A 6 5.69 6.25 12.27
N GLU A 7 4.56 5.68 12.69
CA GLU A 7 4.00 4.46 12.10
C GLU A 7 3.66 4.65 10.62
N ILE A 8 3.00 5.75 10.25
CA ILE A 8 2.71 6.09 8.84
C ILE A 8 4.00 6.21 8.01
N GLY A 9 5.05 6.81 8.58
CA GLY A 9 6.37 6.90 7.96
C GLY A 9 7.00 5.52 7.70
N GLN A 10 6.98 4.63 8.70
CA GLN A 10 7.50 3.26 8.58
C GLN A 10 6.72 2.44 7.54
N LEU A 11 5.39 2.51 7.58
CA LEU A 11 4.52 1.82 6.62
C LEU A 11 4.74 2.35 5.21
N THR A 12 4.94 3.66 5.04
CA THR A 12 5.26 4.26 3.73
C THR A 12 6.58 3.73 3.18
N THR A 13 7.63 3.66 4.01
CA THR A 13 8.92 3.09 3.61
C THR A 13 8.77 1.63 3.18
N ARG A 14 8.01 0.83 3.93
CA ARG A 14 7.80 -0.59 3.60
C ARG A 14 6.99 -0.79 2.32
N ILE A 15 5.96 0.03 2.11
CA ILE A 15 5.16 0.06 0.87
C ILE A 15 6.07 0.36 -0.32
N ASN A 16 6.96 1.34 -0.20
CA ASN A 16 7.89 1.70 -1.27
C ASN A 16 8.85 0.55 -1.58
N GLN A 17 9.40 -0.13 -0.57
CA GLN A 17 10.28 -1.29 -0.75
C GLN A 17 9.58 -2.45 -1.47
N LEU A 18 8.36 -2.79 -1.06
CA LEU A 18 7.62 -3.89 -1.66
C LEU A 18 7.08 -3.54 -3.04
N THR A 19 6.73 -2.27 -3.27
CA THR A 19 6.42 -1.77 -4.62
C THR A 19 7.65 -1.85 -5.52
N GLN A 20 8.85 -1.54 -5.03
CA GLN A 20 10.10 -1.73 -5.79
C GLN A 20 10.35 -3.20 -6.13
N LEU A 21 10.13 -4.13 -5.20
CA LEU A 21 10.22 -5.57 -5.46
C LEU A 21 9.19 -6.04 -6.49
N TYR A 22 7.97 -5.50 -6.41
CA TYR A 22 6.92 -5.75 -7.40
C TYR A 22 7.35 -5.28 -8.79
N MET A 23 7.85 -4.04 -8.89
CA MET A 23 8.31 -3.45 -10.15
C MET A 23 9.52 -4.21 -10.72
N ALA A 24 10.35 -4.79 -9.87
CA ALA A 24 11.47 -5.65 -10.26
C ALA A 24 11.06 -7.08 -10.66
N ASN A 25 9.77 -7.45 -10.60
CA ASN A 25 9.26 -8.83 -10.71
C ASN A 25 9.94 -9.82 -9.75
N GLN A 26 10.54 -9.32 -8.66
CA GLN A 26 11.17 -10.11 -7.61
C GLN A 26 10.25 -10.27 -6.40
N ILE A 27 9.05 -9.69 -6.47
CA ILE A 27 8.07 -9.85 -5.42
C ILE A 27 7.61 -11.29 -5.38
N THR A 28 7.83 -11.91 -4.23
CA THR A 28 7.24 -13.20 -3.91
C THR A 28 5.74 -13.05 -3.68
N ASN A 29 5.02 -14.17 -3.72
CA ASN A 29 3.60 -14.16 -3.37
C ASN A 29 3.39 -13.67 -1.91
N ALA A 30 4.29 -14.05 -0.99
CA ALA A 30 4.24 -13.62 0.41
C ALA A 30 4.40 -12.09 0.56
N GLN A 31 5.37 -11.51 -0.16
CA GLN A 31 5.58 -10.06 -0.20
C GLN A 31 4.45 -9.31 -0.90
N THR A 32 3.80 -9.95 -1.88
CA THR A 32 2.61 -9.39 -2.53
C THR A 32 1.46 -9.27 -1.53
N VAL A 33 1.26 -10.30 -0.71
CA VAL A 33 0.27 -10.29 0.38
C VAL A 33 0.62 -9.24 1.42
N GLU A 34 1.90 -9.16 1.81
CA GLU A 34 2.39 -8.15 2.73
C GLU A 34 2.13 -6.72 2.21
N LEU A 35 2.41 -6.46 0.92
CA LEU A 35 2.19 -5.17 0.28
C LEU A 35 0.72 -4.73 0.36
N VAL A 36 -0.22 -5.67 0.24
CA VAL A 36 -1.65 -5.37 0.43
C VAL A 36 -1.89 -4.93 1.88
N GLN A 37 -1.47 -5.75 2.84
CA GLN A 37 -1.75 -5.55 4.27
C GLN A 37 -1.20 -4.23 4.81
N ILE A 38 0.02 -3.84 4.42
CA ILE A 38 0.64 -2.61 4.89
C ILE A 38 0.00 -1.35 4.26
N VAL A 39 -0.52 -1.45 3.03
CA VAL A 39 -1.22 -0.36 2.37
C VAL A 39 -2.56 -0.09 3.05
N GLU A 40 -3.24 -1.15 3.48
CA GLU A 40 -4.45 -1.03 4.29
C GLU A 40 -4.15 -0.43 5.66
N ARG A 41 -3.11 -0.92 6.34
CA ARG A 41 -2.70 -0.40 7.65
C ARG A 41 -2.34 1.09 7.59
N LYS A 42 -1.60 1.51 6.55
CA LYS A 42 -1.25 2.92 6.34
C LYS A 42 -2.49 3.79 6.15
N TYR A 43 -3.49 3.30 5.42
CA TYR A 43 -4.73 4.04 5.21
C TYR A 43 -5.49 4.29 6.52
N PHE A 44 -5.63 3.27 7.38
CA PHE A 44 -6.35 3.44 8.65
C PHE A 44 -5.61 4.38 9.59
N ALA A 45 -4.28 4.27 9.66
CA ALA A 45 -3.46 5.19 10.44
C ALA A 45 -3.60 6.64 9.95
N GLN A 46 -3.61 6.87 8.63
CA GLN A 46 -3.84 8.19 8.06
C GLN A 46 -5.23 8.75 8.40
N LEU A 47 -6.27 7.91 8.32
CA LEU A 47 -7.64 8.30 8.64
C LEU A 47 -7.83 8.65 10.12
N GLU A 48 -7.15 7.96 11.04
CA GLU A 48 -7.12 8.32 12.46
C GLU A 48 -6.40 9.65 12.70
N LEU A 49 -5.28 9.88 12.02
CA LEU A 49 -4.54 11.14 12.09
C LEU A 49 -5.39 12.33 11.60
N ASP A 50 -6.12 12.14 10.48
CA ASP A 50 -6.97 13.16 9.89
C ASP A 50 -8.15 13.53 10.81
N LYS A 51 -8.71 12.56 11.55
CA LYS A 51 -9.74 12.81 12.59
C LYS A 51 -9.20 13.64 13.75
N LEU A 52 -7.98 13.35 14.19
CA LEU A 52 -7.34 14.05 15.30
C LEU A 52 -6.97 15.50 14.95
N ASN A 53 -6.70 15.78 13.68
CA ASN A 53 -6.28 17.10 13.20
C ASN A 53 -7.44 18.07 12.85
N ALA A 54 -8.69 17.68 13.10
CA ALA A 54 -9.89 18.55 13.10
C ALA A 54 -9.90 19.69 12.06
N GLY A 55 -9.94 19.39 10.76
CA GLY A 55 -10.11 20.45 9.78
C GLY A 55 -9.86 20.07 8.34
N LYS A 56 -10.88 19.47 7.73
CA LYS A 56 -11.01 19.07 6.32
C LYS A 56 -10.34 17.73 5.97
N PRO A 57 -11.11 16.76 5.43
CA PRO A 57 -10.52 15.58 4.82
C PRO A 57 -9.77 16.00 3.55
N HIS A 58 -8.47 16.23 3.66
CA HIS A 58 -7.60 16.30 2.49
C HIS A 58 -7.28 14.88 2.05
N PHE A 59 -8.25 14.19 1.45
CA PHE A 59 -7.95 12.93 0.78
C PHE A 59 -8.29 13.01 -0.71
N GLN A 60 -7.29 13.39 -1.50
CA GLN A 60 -7.19 12.99 -2.90
C GLN A 60 -6.40 11.68 -2.96
N LEU A 61 -6.89 10.72 -3.75
CA LEU A 61 -6.39 9.34 -3.86
C LEU A 61 -4.86 9.24 -4.00
N SER A 62 -4.13 8.73 -3.00
CA SER A 62 -2.74 8.29 -3.23
C SER A 62 -2.13 7.41 -2.13
N SER A 63 -2.37 6.10 -2.25
CA SER A 63 -1.41 4.99 -2.03
C SER A 63 -2.14 3.67 -2.33
N ARG A 64 -3.45 3.64 -2.05
CA ARG A 64 -4.31 2.46 -2.07
C ARG A 64 -4.95 2.14 -3.43
N ALA A 65 -5.23 3.12 -4.28
CA ALA A 65 -5.64 2.88 -5.67
C ALA A 65 -4.48 2.37 -6.57
N LEU A 66 -3.25 2.75 -6.23
CA LEU A 66 -2.02 2.31 -6.90
C LEU A 66 -1.71 0.84 -6.59
N THR A 67 -1.87 0.43 -5.33
CA THR A 67 -1.73 -0.97 -4.90
C THR A 67 -2.75 -1.89 -5.56
N LEU A 68 -4.00 -1.44 -5.72
CA LEU A 68 -5.07 -2.22 -6.37
C LEU A 68 -4.89 -2.39 -7.89
N PHE A 69 -4.25 -1.45 -8.60
CA PHE A 69 -3.86 -1.63 -10.00
C PHE A 69 -2.75 -2.68 -10.17
N LEU A 70 -1.76 -2.67 -9.26
CA LEU A 70 -0.59 -3.55 -9.35
C LEU A 70 -0.96 -5.01 -9.04
N LEU A 71 -1.87 -5.24 -8.09
CA LEU A 71 -2.33 -6.60 -7.80
C LEU A 71 -3.14 -7.22 -8.95
N GLU A 72 -3.94 -6.42 -9.65
CA GLU A 72 -4.86 -6.91 -10.70
C GLU A 72 -4.16 -7.21 -12.04
N ARG A 73 -3.10 -6.47 -12.40
CA ARG A 73 -2.19 -6.82 -13.52
C ARG A 73 -1.48 -8.17 -13.30
N ASN A 74 -0.98 -8.40 -12.09
CA ASN A 74 -0.22 -9.62 -11.77
C ASN A 74 -1.08 -10.89 -11.78
N ARG A 75 -2.39 -10.73 -11.56
CA ARG A 75 -3.39 -11.79 -11.62
C ARG A 75 -3.67 -12.25 -13.07
N ARG A 76 -3.67 -11.35 -14.06
CA ARG A 76 -3.91 -11.69 -15.48
C ARG A 76 -2.74 -12.35 -16.20
N ILE A 77 -1.49 -11.97 -15.89
CA ILE A 77 -0.30 -12.58 -16.52
C ILE A 77 -0.11 -14.04 -16.08
N LYS A 78 -0.48 -14.38 -14.83
CA LYS A 78 -0.48 -15.78 -14.38
C LYS A 78 -1.52 -16.64 -15.12
N GLN A 79 -2.63 -16.06 -15.58
CA GLN A 79 -3.68 -16.77 -16.33
C GLN A 79 -3.30 -17.06 -17.79
N ILE A 80 -2.50 -16.20 -18.45
CA ILE A 80 -2.04 -16.43 -19.84
C ILE A 80 -0.97 -17.52 -19.94
N LYS A 81 -0.13 -17.69 -18.91
CA LYS A 81 0.95 -18.71 -18.91
C LYS A 81 0.47 -20.13 -18.58
N GLN A 82 -0.82 -20.32 -18.32
CA GLN A 82 -1.43 -21.63 -17.99
C GLN A 82 -2.38 -22.14 -19.09
N GLN A 83 -2.48 -21.44 -20.22
CA GLN A 83 -3.17 -21.84 -21.45
C GLN A 83 -2.15 -21.99 -22.58
#